data_AF-A0AA39CT02-F1
#
_entry.id   AF-A0AA39CT02-F1
#
_cell.length_a   1.000
_cell.length_b   1.000
_cell.length_c   1.000
_cell.angle_alpha   90.00
_cell.angle_beta   90.00
_cell.angle_gamma   90.00
#
_symmetry.space_group_name_H-M   'P 1'
#
loop_
_entity.id
_entity.type
_entity.pdbx_description
1 polymer ?
#
loop_
_entity_poly.entity_id
_entity_poly.type
_entity_poly.pdbx_seq_one_letter_code
_entity_poly.pdbx_strand_id
1 'polypeptide(L)'
;MDIRPILSTLRRHKTAAALIVLEIALTCAIVCNALFLVTQRVEKISQPSGLAENELVMVRVSGIGKQTNAMARTNEDLASLRAIPGVTSVAKVNQLPFRRNSSNTSISREREQERPTAFVSQYMVGENALSTLGLQLVAGRDFLPSEYIDLEEAQKNPKPDRAAPVIINQQVAAKMYPDQSALGKTFYMGNQALHVVGVVAHLATPTDYNDNSTLSMILPVRTDFTRGPYMLRTSPERRDEVLKGALAALEHNDPNRLVREKLTYQEQRADYFKNDRSMVGLLVTVCIALLVVTALGIVGLASFWVQQRSKQIGIRRALGATRGQILRYFQTENFLLATLGIVLGMLAAYAINLALMNMYELPRMPLLYLPLGAALLWLLGQIAVFGPARRAAAVPPAVATRGASAQTLEWRQDDARLALRSTEGVVRVDVASPEARFGVRSGDRILRVDDSPVRQIEQLADAVQAASTATVYLLLRRDGRMLTVPVNVAQWRPALAPPPPPPAPPPPPPTRR
;
A
#
# COMPACT_ATOMS: atom_id res chain seq x y z
N MET A 1 -31.41 7.04 -16.25
CA MET A 1 -30.64 8.21 -15.75
C MET A 1 -29.98 8.86 -16.95
N ASP A 2 -30.22 10.15 -17.18
CA ASP A 2 -29.57 10.83 -18.29
C ASP A 2 -28.10 11.09 -17.97
N ILE A 3 -27.20 10.38 -18.65
CA ILE A 3 -25.73 10.52 -18.53
C ILE A 3 -25.22 11.71 -19.36
N ARG A 4 -25.94 12.09 -20.43
CA ARG A 4 -25.60 13.21 -21.31
C ARG A 4 -25.40 14.56 -20.60
N PRO A 5 -26.25 14.98 -19.64
CA PRO A 5 -26.06 16.21 -18.88
C PRO A 5 -24.77 16.20 -18.07
N ILE A 6 -24.42 15.04 -17.47
CA ILE A 6 -23.20 14.88 -16.66
C ILE A 6 -21.95 15.09 -17.55
N LEU A 7 -21.89 14.43 -18.70
CA LEU A 7 -20.80 14.62 -19.66
C LEU A 7 -20.70 16.07 -20.15
N SER A 8 -21.84 16.74 -20.39
CA SER A 8 -21.84 18.14 -20.83
C SER A 8 -21.26 19.08 -19.76
N THR A 9 -21.55 18.83 -18.47
CA THR A 9 -20.98 19.61 -17.36
C THR A 9 -19.49 19.35 -17.17
N LEU A 10 -19.04 18.11 -17.34
CA LEU A 10 -17.62 17.74 -17.28
C LEU A 10 -16.81 18.41 -18.39
N ARG A 11 -17.35 18.48 -19.62
CA ARG A 11 -16.70 19.16 -20.76
C ARG A 11 -16.54 20.67 -20.57
N ARG A 12 -17.28 21.29 -19.64
CA ARG A 12 -17.15 22.72 -19.32
C ARG A 12 -15.98 23.01 -18.38
N HIS A 13 -15.59 22.05 -17.54
CA HIS A 13 -14.48 22.14 -16.59
C HIS A 13 -13.38 21.09 -16.88
N LYS A 14 -12.84 21.15 -18.11
CA LYS A 14 -11.96 20.10 -18.67
C LYS A 14 -10.69 19.87 -17.85
N THR A 15 -10.07 20.93 -17.34
CA THR A 15 -8.79 20.85 -16.62
C THR A 15 -8.94 20.06 -15.32
N ALA A 16 -9.93 20.42 -14.50
CA ALA A 16 -10.18 19.74 -13.23
C ALA A 16 -10.60 18.27 -13.41
N ALA A 17 -11.44 17.98 -14.40
CA ALA A 17 -11.83 16.61 -14.72
C ALA A 17 -10.63 15.79 -15.24
N ALA A 18 -9.79 16.36 -16.10
CA ALA A 18 -8.60 15.71 -16.61
C ALA A 18 -7.57 15.42 -15.52
N LEU A 19 -7.37 16.35 -14.57
CA LEU A 19 -6.45 16.16 -13.46
C LEU A 19 -6.87 14.99 -12.57
N ILE A 20 -8.16 14.85 -12.22
CA ILE A 20 -8.63 13.70 -11.44
C ILE A 20 -8.52 12.40 -12.22
N VAL A 21 -8.88 12.41 -13.51
CA VAL A 21 -8.74 11.21 -14.34
C VAL A 21 -7.28 10.77 -14.38
N LEU A 22 -6.34 11.71 -14.52
CA LEU A 22 -4.90 11.45 -14.52
C LEU A 22 -4.41 10.96 -13.16
N GLU A 23 -4.85 11.58 -12.06
CA GLU A 23 -4.51 11.19 -10.69
C GLU A 23 -4.97 9.75 -10.38
N ILE A 24 -6.22 9.43 -10.73
CA ILE A 24 -6.78 8.08 -10.59
C ILE A 24 -6.04 7.10 -11.49
N ALA A 25 -5.72 7.49 -12.73
CA ALA A 25 -4.95 6.64 -13.65
C ALA A 25 -3.56 6.31 -13.13
N LEU A 26 -2.82 7.31 -12.64
CA LEU A 26 -1.49 7.13 -12.07
C LEU A 26 -1.53 6.27 -10.81
N THR A 27 -2.50 6.54 -9.92
CA THR A 27 -2.71 5.75 -8.70
C THR A 27 -3.03 4.29 -9.04
N CYS A 28 -3.91 4.07 -10.01
CA CYS A 28 -4.25 2.74 -10.51
C CYS A 28 -3.02 2.01 -11.04
N ALA A 29 -2.22 2.67 -11.88
CA ALA A 29 -1.02 2.08 -12.44
C ALA A 29 -0.02 1.67 -11.34
N ILE A 30 0.23 2.55 -10.37
CA ILE A 30 1.17 2.29 -9.27
C ILE A 30 0.66 1.17 -8.36
N VAL A 31 -0.59 1.26 -7.89
CA VAL A 31 -1.15 0.31 -6.93
C VAL A 31 -1.29 -1.09 -7.54
N CYS A 32 -1.67 -1.21 -8.82
CA CYS A 32 -1.72 -2.52 -9.49
C CYS A 32 -0.34 -3.17 -9.57
N ASN A 33 0.69 -2.41 -9.96
CA ASN A 33 2.07 -2.90 -10.03
C ASN A 33 2.63 -3.25 -8.65
N ALA A 34 2.39 -2.39 -7.66
CA ALA A 34 2.83 -2.63 -6.29
C ALA A 34 2.16 -3.85 -5.68
N LEU A 35 0.86 -4.05 -5.92
CA LEU A 35 0.11 -5.22 -5.44
C LEU A 35 0.71 -6.51 -6.01
N PHE A 36 1.02 -6.54 -7.30
CA PHE A 36 1.69 -7.69 -7.92
C PHE A 36 3.06 -7.99 -7.32
N LEU A 37 3.89 -6.95 -7.11
CA LEU A 37 5.18 -7.13 -6.44
C LEU A 37 5.00 -7.66 -5.02
N VAL A 38 4.01 -7.16 -4.28
CA VAL A 38 3.71 -7.64 -2.93
C VAL A 38 3.28 -9.11 -2.97
N THR A 39 2.41 -9.52 -3.88
CA THR A 39 1.96 -10.92 -3.95
C THR A 39 3.09 -11.87 -4.33
N GLN A 40 3.92 -11.52 -5.31
CA GLN A 40 5.12 -12.32 -5.64
C GLN A 40 6.05 -12.49 -4.45
N ARG A 41 6.25 -11.44 -3.66
CA ARG A 41 7.09 -11.49 -2.46
C ARG A 41 6.46 -12.32 -1.36
N VAL A 42 5.16 -12.17 -1.13
CA VAL A 42 4.43 -12.98 -0.15
C VAL A 42 4.44 -14.46 -0.54
N GLU A 43 4.22 -14.79 -1.82
CA GLU A 43 4.32 -16.16 -2.34
C GLU A 43 5.70 -16.75 -2.08
N LYS A 44 6.77 -16.02 -2.42
CA LYS A 44 8.15 -16.40 -2.13
C LYS A 44 8.40 -16.62 -0.63
N ILE A 45 7.92 -15.71 0.23
CA ILE A 45 8.04 -15.83 1.70
C ILE A 45 7.24 -17.02 2.23
N SER A 46 6.15 -17.42 1.57
CA SER A 46 5.26 -18.51 1.99
C SER A 46 5.68 -19.88 1.46
N GLN A 47 6.71 -19.95 0.63
CA GLN A 47 7.16 -21.20 0.01
C GLN A 47 7.52 -22.24 1.08
N PRO A 48 7.01 -23.49 0.99
CA PRO A 48 7.38 -24.52 1.95
C PRO A 48 8.88 -24.83 1.86
N SER A 49 9.56 -25.03 2.99
CA SER A 49 10.95 -25.54 2.99
C SER A 49 11.01 -27.03 2.66
N GLY A 50 9.97 -27.78 3.04
CA GLY A 50 9.95 -29.24 3.06
C GLY A 50 10.50 -29.83 4.36
N LEU A 51 10.98 -28.97 5.27
CA LEU A 51 11.52 -29.36 6.57
C LEU A 51 10.45 -29.29 7.67
N ALA A 52 10.67 -30.02 8.76
CA ALA A 52 9.91 -29.88 10.00
C ALA A 52 10.34 -28.60 10.77
N GLU A 53 10.07 -27.42 10.19
CA GLU A 53 10.62 -26.13 10.63
C GLU A 53 10.46 -25.85 12.13
N ASN A 54 9.34 -26.27 12.72
CA ASN A 54 8.98 -26.00 14.11
C ASN A 54 9.69 -26.93 15.11
N GLU A 55 10.34 -27.99 14.61
CA GLU A 55 11.00 -29.02 15.42
C GLU A 55 12.52 -28.98 15.29
N LEU A 56 13.06 -28.01 14.54
CA LEU A 56 14.48 -27.97 14.19
C LEU A 56 15.22 -26.87 14.94
N VAL A 57 16.29 -27.26 15.61
CA VAL A 57 17.32 -26.37 16.12
C VAL A 57 18.64 -26.65 15.42
N MET A 58 19.44 -25.61 15.23
CA MET A 58 20.73 -25.75 14.55
C MET A 58 21.86 -25.10 15.33
N VAL A 59 23.01 -25.78 15.31
CA VAL A 59 24.26 -25.26 15.86
C VAL A 59 25.34 -25.38 14.81
N ARG A 60 25.98 -24.27 14.48
CA ARG A 60 27.14 -24.23 13.58
C ARG A 60 28.37 -23.88 14.38
N VAL A 61 29.38 -24.75 14.29
CA VAL A 61 30.68 -24.56 14.90
C VAL A 61 31.76 -24.39 13.84
N SER A 62 32.89 -23.84 14.22
CA SER A 62 34.13 -23.85 13.43
C SER A 62 35.33 -24.01 14.35
N GLY A 63 36.36 -24.70 13.88
CA GLY A 63 37.62 -24.82 14.60
C GLY A 63 38.56 -23.65 14.33
N ILE A 64 39.49 -23.40 15.25
CA ILE A 64 40.60 -22.45 15.10
C ILE A 64 41.84 -23.23 14.65
N GLY A 65 42.53 -22.77 13.60
CA GLY A 65 43.74 -23.42 13.08
C GLY A 65 43.49 -24.65 12.20
N LYS A 66 44.53 -25.47 11.96
CA LYS A 66 44.44 -26.68 11.14
C LYS A 66 43.70 -27.78 11.91
N GLN A 67 42.62 -28.29 11.32
CA GLN A 67 41.78 -29.30 11.96
C GLN A 67 42.29 -30.71 11.63
N THR A 68 43.06 -31.31 12.54
CA THR A 68 43.46 -32.71 12.42
C THR A 68 42.30 -33.63 12.84
N ASN A 69 42.03 -34.68 12.05
CA ASN A 69 40.97 -35.67 12.31
C ASN A 69 39.56 -35.06 12.46
N ALA A 70 39.23 -34.06 11.63
CA ALA A 70 37.96 -33.33 11.71
C ALA A 70 36.72 -34.25 11.63
N MET A 71 36.77 -35.30 10.82
CA MET A 71 35.69 -36.30 10.72
C MET A 71 35.50 -37.09 12.02
N ALA A 72 36.57 -37.52 12.68
CA ALA A 72 36.47 -38.25 13.94
C ALA A 72 35.81 -37.39 15.04
N ARG A 73 36.20 -36.12 15.15
CA ARG A 73 35.57 -35.15 16.05
C ARG A 73 34.09 -34.92 15.73
N THR A 74 33.75 -34.90 14.44
CA THR A 74 32.36 -34.78 13.99
C THR A 74 31.52 -35.96 14.46
N ASN A 75 32.07 -37.17 14.41
CA ASN A 75 31.37 -38.37 14.88
C ASN A 75 31.18 -38.38 16.40
N GLU A 76 32.19 -37.93 17.15
CA GLU A 76 32.10 -37.72 18.60
C GLU A 76 31.02 -36.69 18.96
N ASP A 77 30.95 -35.57 18.23
CA ASP A 77 29.89 -34.59 18.40
C ASP A 77 28.51 -35.17 18.14
N LEU A 78 28.34 -35.89 17.02
CA LEU A 78 27.07 -36.51 16.70
C LEU A 78 26.64 -37.51 17.78
N ALA A 79 27.58 -38.22 18.40
CA ALA A 79 27.28 -39.11 19.53
C ALA A 79 26.82 -38.33 20.77
N SER A 80 27.57 -37.29 21.19
CA SER A 80 27.23 -36.46 22.34
C SER A 80 25.90 -35.72 22.14
N LEU A 81 25.65 -35.19 20.94
CA LEU A 81 24.40 -34.47 20.63
C LEU A 81 23.17 -35.39 20.64
N ARG A 82 23.33 -36.66 20.24
CA ARG A 82 22.24 -37.66 20.30
C ARG A 82 21.88 -38.05 21.73
N ALA A 83 22.82 -37.92 22.67
CA ALA A 83 22.60 -38.27 24.08
C ALA A 83 21.83 -37.19 24.86
N ILE A 84 21.57 -36.02 24.28
CA ILE A 84 20.89 -34.91 24.96
C ILE A 84 19.41 -35.24 25.17
N PRO A 85 18.88 -35.12 26.40
CA PRO A 85 17.45 -35.29 26.66
C PRO A 85 16.57 -34.39 25.78
N GLY A 86 15.52 -34.96 25.19
CA GLY A 86 14.60 -34.23 24.30
C GLY A 86 15.03 -34.18 22.83
N VAL A 87 16.25 -34.61 22.49
CA VAL A 87 16.66 -34.78 21.09
C VAL A 87 16.07 -36.09 20.54
N THR A 88 15.30 -35.99 19.45
CA THR A 88 14.73 -37.15 18.76
C THR A 88 15.68 -37.69 17.70
N SER A 89 16.38 -36.82 16.98
CA SER A 89 17.34 -37.21 15.95
C SER A 89 18.35 -36.08 15.70
N VAL A 90 19.55 -36.45 15.26
CA VAL A 90 20.64 -35.53 14.92
C VAL A 90 21.26 -35.93 13.60
N ALA A 91 21.52 -34.93 12.76
CA ALA A 91 22.23 -35.13 11.50
C ALA A 91 23.16 -33.95 11.20
N LYS A 92 24.20 -34.26 10.42
CA LYS A 92 25.09 -33.26 9.84
C LYS A 92 24.65 -32.97 8.41
N VAL A 93 24.57 -31.69 8.06
CA VAL A 93 24.25 -31.22 6.70
C VAL A 93 25.23 -30.14 6.26
N ASN A 94 25.51 -30.05 4.96
CA ASN A 94 26.34 -28.98 4.40
C ASN A 94 25.58 -27.64 4.32
N GLN A 95 24.29 -27.71 4.00
CA GLN A 95 23.44 -26.56 3.73
C GLN A 95 21.99 -26.81 4.12
N LEU A 96 21.21 -25.74 4.16
CA LEU A 96 19.80 -25.73 4.50
C LEU A 96 19.05 -24.88 3.47
N PRO A 97 17.74 -25.09 3.28
CA PRO A 97 16.92 -24.16 2.52
C PRO A 97 16.96 -22.76 3.15
N PHE A 98 16.78 -21.73 2.31
CA PHE A 98 16.73 -20.32 2.72
C PHE A 98 18.03 -19.82 3.40
N ARG A 99 19.17 -20.02 2.73
CA ARG A 99 20.50 -19.52 3.14
C ARG A 99 21.04 -18.57 2.07
N ARG A 100 22.04 -17.75 2.41
CA ARG A 100 22.62 -16.78 1.45
C ARG A 100 23.59 -17.39 0.44
N ASN A 101 23.99 -18.63 0.64
CA ASN A 101 24.92 -19.35 -0.21
C ASN A 101 24.35 -20.75 -0.45
N SER A 102 24.59 -21.26 -1.65
CA SER A 102 24.18 -22.59 -2.08
C SER A 102 25.35 -23.30 -2.73
N SER A 103 25.43 -24.61 -2.51
CA SER A 103 26.21 -25.53 -3.30
C SER A 103 25.29 -26.07 -4.39
N ASN A 104 25.56 -25.65 -5.62
CA ASN A 104 24.81 -26.06 -6.80
C ASN A 104 25.70 -26.84 -7.74
N THR A 105 25.06 -27.65 -8.58
CA THR A 105 25.71 -28.41 -9.63
C THR A 105 24.75 -28.56 -10.79
N SER A 106 25.29 -28.89 -11.97
CA SER A 106 24.49 -29.25 -13.12
C SER A 106 24.25 -30.76 -13.15
N ILE A 107 23.09 -31.14 -13.66
CA ILE A 107 22.73 -32.54 -13.91
C ILE A 107 22.30 -32.73 -15.38
N SER A 108 22.66 -33.87 -15.93
CA SER A 108 22.43 -34.25 -17.32
C SER A 108 21.83 -35.65 -17.38
N ARG A 109 21.02 -35.92 -18.41
CA ARG A 109 20.48 -37.29 -18.63
C ARG A 109 21.55 -38.21 -19.20
N GLU A 110 22.50 -37.65 -19.94
CA GLU A 110 23.61 -38.35 -20.59
C GLU A 110 24.96 -37.82 -20.09
N ARG A 111 26.01 -38.65 -20.14
CA ARG A 111 27.33 -38.35 -19.56
C ARG A 111 28.03 -37.16 -20.21
N GLU A 112 27.91 -37.01 -21.53
CA GLU A 112 28.63 -35.99 -22.32
C GLU A 112 27.67 -34.98 -22.97
N GLN A 113 26.55 -34.71 -22.32
CA GLN A 113 25.54 -33.78 -22.81
C GLN A 113 26.07 -32.33 -22.80
N GLU A 114 26.17 -31.69 -23.99
CA GLU A 114 26.71 -30.32 -24.12
C GLU A 114 25.97 -29.28 -23.27
N ARG A 115 24.64 -29.38 -23.20
CA ARG A 115 23.79 -28.50 -22.38
C ARG A 115 23.17 -29.29 -21.24
N PRO A 116 23.43 -28.93 -19.96
CA PRO A 116 22.86 -29.65 -18.85
C PRO A 116 21.34 -29.57 -18.85
N THR A 117 20.69 -30.61 -18.34
CA THR A 117 19.22 -30.68 -18.28
C THR A 117 18.67 -29.76 -17.19
N ALA A 118 19.38 -29.64 -16.06
CA ALA A 118 18.99 -28.75 -14.98
C ALA A 118 20.20 -28.36 -14.11
N PHE A 119 20.07 -27.23 -13.42
CA PHE A 119 20.91 -26.88 -12.27
C PHE A 119 20.14 -27.19 -11.00
N VAL A 120 20.78 -27.87 -10.05
CA VAL A 120 20.16 -28.33 -8.80
C VAL A 120 21.04 -27.98 -7.60
N SER A 121 20.42 -27.75 -6.46
CA SER A 121 21.14 -27.64 -5.19
C SER A 121 21.47 -29.03 -4.66
N GLN A 122 22.73 -29.25 -4.29
CA GLN A 122 23.25 -30.54 -3.80
C GLN A 122 23.42 -30.54 -2.28
N TYR A 123 22.46 -31.14 -1.60
CA TYR A 123 22.53 -31.38 -0.16
C TYR A 123 23.43 -32.59 0.10
N MET A 124 24.52 -32.37 0.83
CA MET A 124 25.37 -33.45 1.33
C MET A 124 25.01 -33.68 2.79
N VAL A 125 24.64 -34.92 3.09
CA VAL A 125 24.07 -35.26 4.38
C VAL A 125 24.74 -36.49 4.99
N GLY A 126 24.83 -36.48 6.33
CA GLY A 126 25.19 -37.66 7.11
C GLY A 126 24.00 -38.56 7.39
N GLU A 127 24.22 -39.55 8.26
CA GLU A 127 23.22 -40.50 8.71
C GLU A 127 22.02 -39.80 9.38
N ASN A 128 20.84 -40.41 9.27
CA ASN A 128 19.58 -39.94 9.86
C ASN A 128 19.14 -38.54 9.40
N ALA A 129 19.67 -38.04 8.27
CA ALA A 129 19.34 -36.70 7.82
C ALA A 129 17.88 -36.54 7.43
N LEU A 130 17.29 -37.49 6.71
CA LEU A 130 15.89 -37.40 6.29
C LEU A 130 14.95 -37.36 7.51
N SER A 131 15.17 -38.24 8.49
CA SER A 131 14.37 -38.29 9.72
C SER A 131 14.58 -37.05 10.60
N THR A 132 15.82 -36.54 10.71
CA THR A 132 16.14 -35.32 11.44
C THR A 132 15.48 -34.10 10.81
N LEU A 133 15.58 -33.96 9.49
CA LEU A 133 15.01 -32.84 8.74
C LEU A 133 13.48 -32.92 8.63
N GLY A 134 12.88 -34.08 8.89
CA GLY A 134 11.44 -34.32 8.74
C GLY A 134 11.00 -34.44 7.28
N LEU A 135 11.92 -34.86 6.39
CA LEU A 135 11.64 -35.02 4.97
C LEU A 135 10.71 -36.21 4.74
N GLN A 136 9.70 -36.01 3.89
CA GLN A 136 8.73 -37.04 3.54
C GLN A 136 9.16 -37.76 2.27
N LEU A 137 9.44 -39.06 2.38
CA LEU A 137 9.75 -39.92 1.24
C LEU A 137 8.44 -40.35 0.55
N VAL A 138 8.31 -40.05 -0.74
CA VAL A 138 7.13 -40.38 -1.55
C VAL A 138 7.32 -41.68 -2.32
N ALA A 139 8.56 -41.98 -2.71
CA ALA A 139 8.89 -43.21 -3.41
C ALA A 139 10.32 -43.67 -3.09
N GLY A 140 10.57 -44.97 -3.18
CA GLY A 140 11.88 -45.58 -2.96
C GLY A 140 12.21 -45.77 -1.48
N ARG A 141 13.48 -45.57 -1.12
CA ARG A 141 14.01 -45.77 0.25
C ARG A 141 14.99 -44.67 0.65
N ASP A 142 15.30 -44.63 1.94
CA ASP A 142 16.45 -43.88 2.47
C ASP A 142 17.79 -44.58 2.13
N PHE A 143 18.90 -43.89 2.36
CA PHE A 143 20.25 -44.40 2.15
C PHE A 143 20.60 -45.53 3.13
N LEU A 144 21.38 -46.49 2.65
CA LEU A 144 21.94 -47.56 3.48
C LEU A 144 23.22 -47.06 4.17
N PRO A 145 23.57 -47.57 5.36
CA PRO A 145 24.79 -47.16 6.07
C PRO A 145 26.08 -47.32 5.25
N SER A 146 26.16 -48.32 4.37
CA SER A 146 27.30 -48.57 3.49
C SER A 146 27.39 -47.64 2.28
N GLU A 147 26.34 -46.85 2.01
CA GLU A 147 26.28 -45.90 0.89
C GLU A 147 26.90 -44.54 1.25
N TYR A 148 27.10 -44.27 2.54
CA TYR A 148 27.69 -43.03 3.01
C TYR A 148 29.21 -43.03 2.83
N ILE A 149 29.70 -41.99 2.16
CA ILE A 149 31.13 -41.77 1.94
C ILE A 149 31.56 -40.42 2.50
N ASP A 150 32.82 -40.31 2.93
CA ASP A 150 33.34 -39.04 3.43
C ASP A 150 33.67 -38.11 2.27
N LEU A 151 33.45 -36.80 2.46
CA LEU A 151 33.68 -35.81 1.39
C LEU A 151 35.11 -35.84 0.85
N GLU A 152 36.11 -36.02 1.72
CA GLU A 152 37.50 -36.13 1.27
C GLU A 152 37.73 -37.35 0.37
N GLU A 153 37.12 -38.49 0.69
CA GLU A 153 37.22 -39.70 -0.14
C GLU A 153 36.51 -39.49 -1.48
N ALA A 154 35.31 -38.90 -1.46
CA ALA A 154 34.55 -38.57 -2.65
C ALA A 154 35.32 -37.65 -3.61
N GLN A 155 36.14 -36.74 -3.06
CA GLN A 155 36.96 -35.79 -3.84
C GLN A 155 38.26 -36.42 -4.35
N LYS A 156 38.94 -37.23 -3.53
CA LYS A 156 40.24 -37.84 -3.87
C LYS A 156 40.11 -39.02 -4.83
N ASN A 157 39.07 -39.83 -4.66
CA ASN A 157 38.85 -41.07 -5.41
C ASN A 157 37.46 -41.05 -6.07
N PRO A 158 37.22 -40.18 -7.08
CA PRO A 158 35.97 -40.23 -7.83
C PRO A 158 35.85 -41.60 -8.51
N LYS A 159 34.72 -42.27 -8.32
CA LYS A 159 34.40 -43.58 -8.93
C LYS A 159 33.32 -43.37 -9.99
N PRO A 160 33.64 -42.79 -11.16
CA PRO A 160 32.65 -42.43 -12.17
C PRO A 160 31.90 -43.64 -12.75
N ASP A 161 32.48 -44.83 -12.65
CA ASP A 161 31.89 -46.07 -13.17
C ASP A 161 30.92 -46.74 -12.20
N ARG A 162 30.90 -46.32 -10.93
CA ARG A 162 29.93 -46.78 -9.94
C ARG A 162 28.87 -45.71 -9.74
N ALA A 163 27.62 -46.03 -10.05
CA ALA A 163 26.52 -45.11 -9.83
C ALA A 163 26.33 -44.86 -8.32
N ALA A 164 26.52 -43.62 -7.88
CA ALA A 164 26.33 -43.24 -6.49
C ALA A 164 24.83 -43.05 -6.20
N PRO A 165 24.32 -43.54 -5.07
CA PRO A 165 22.91 -43.37 -4.74
C PRO A 165 22.58 -41.90 -4.49
N VAL A 166 21.44 -41.45 -5.02
CA VAL A 166 20.93 -40.10 -4.85
C VAL A 166 19.44 -40.13 -4.49
N ILE A 167 19.03 -39.21 -3.63
CA ILE A 167 17.62 -38.93 -3.38
C ILE A 167 17.31 -37.57 -4.00
N ILE A 168 16.25 -37.49 -4.78
CA ILE A 168 15.84 -36.26 -5.46
C ILE A 168 14.49 -35.80 -4.93
N ASN A 169 14.13 -34.54 -5.08
CA ASN A 169 12.76 -34.13 -4.81
C ASN A 169 11.85 -34.35 -6.04
N GLN A 170 10.54 -34.24 -5.82
CA GLN A 170 9.54 -34.47 -6.85
C GLN A 170 9.70 -33.54 -8.06
N GLN A 171 10.16 -32.30 -7.86
CA GLN A 171 10.38 -31.33 -8.93
C GLN A 171 11.55 -31.73 -9.83
N VAL A 172 12.65 -32.26 -9.27
CA VAL A 172 13.75 -32.82 -10.05
C VAL A 172 13.29 -34.06 -10.81
N ALA A 173 12.52 -34.95 -10.16
CA ALA A 173 11.97 -36.13 -10.80
C ALA A 173 11.11 -35.77 -12.03
N ALA A 174 10.17 -34.83 -11.87
CA ALA A 174 9.30 -34.37 -12.95
C ALA A 174 10.05 -33.69 -14.10
N LYS A 175 11.11 -32.92 -13.80
CA LYS A 175 11.93 -32.26 -14.83
C LYS A 175 12.83 -33.24 -15.56
N MET A 176 13.44 -34.18 -14.85
CA MET A 176 14.36 -35.16 -15.43
C MET A 176 13.62 -36.27 -16.19
N TYR A 177 12.41 -36.63 -15.77
CA TYR A 177 11.63 -37.70 -16.37
C TYR A 177 10.14 -37.31 -16.44
N PRO A 178 9.76 -36.35 -17.31
CA PRO A 178 8.35 -36.05 -17.56
C PRO A 178 7.68 -37.33 -18.05
N ASP A 179 6.59 -37.72 -17.40
CA ASP A 179 5.78 -38.91 -17.70
C ASP A 179 6.37 -40.28 -17.31
N GLN A 180 7.51 -40.34 -16.61
CA GLN A 180 8.07 -41.61 -16.11
C GLN A 180 8.44 -41.55 -14.63
N SER A 181 8.46 -42.71 -13.97
CA SER A 181 9.04 -42.81 -12.64
C SER A 181 10.55 -42.58 -12.72
N ALA A 182 11.05 -41.61 -11.94
CA ALA A 182 12.47 -41.35 -11.79
C ALA A 182 13.18 -42.41 -10.93
N LEU A 183 12.43 -43.20 -10.15
CA LEU A 183 13.00 -44.20 -9.24
C LEU A 183 13.75 -45.28 -10.04
N GLY A 184 14.97 -45.59 -9.62
CA GLY A 184 15.85 -46.56 -10.27
C GLY A 184 16.49 -46.07 -11.58
N LYS A 185 16.22 -44.84 -12.01
CA LYS A 185 16.89 -44.25 -13.17
C LYS A 185 18.26 -43.72 -12.78
N THR A 186 19.14 -43.64 -13.77
CA THR A 186 20.48 -43.07 -13.64
C THR A 186 20.55 -41.77 -14.44
N PHE A 187 21.13 -40.75 -13.83
CA PHE A 187 21.51 -39.51 -14.48
C PHE A 187 22.94 -39.14 -14.08
N TYR A 188 23.47 -38.04 -14.62
CA TYR A 188 24.89 -37.69 -14.47
C TYR A 188 25.06 -36.31 -13.83
N MET A 189 26.00 -36.22 -12.90
CA MET A 189 26.52 -34.96 -12.36
C MET A 189 27.98 -34.83 -12.83
N GLY A 190 28.21 -34.02 -13.87
CA GLY A 190 29.44 -34.13 -14.65
C GLY A 190 29.59 -35.56 -15.19
N ASN A 191 30.72 -36.21 -14.91
CA ASN A 191 30.96 -37.61 -15.31
C ASN A 191 30.51 -38.64 -14.25
N GLN A 192 30.04 -38.20 -13.08
CA GLN A 192 29.61 -39.11 -12.01
C GLN A 192 28.19 -39.60 -12.30
N ALA A 193 28.04 -40.92 -12.48
CA ALA A 193 26.72 -41.54 -12.53
C ALA A 193 26.04 -41.48 -11.15
N LEU A 194 24.77 -41.07 -11.13
CA LEU A 194 23.92 -41.00 -9.95
C LEU A 194 22.67 -41.85 -10.16
N HIS A 195 22.39 -42.76 -9.23
CA HIS A 195 21.25 -43.68 -9.29
C HIS A 195 20.18 -43.27 -8.28
N VAL A 196 18.96 -43.02 -8.77
CA VAL A 196 17.85 -42.54 -7.94
C VAL A 196 17.32 -43.67 -7.06
N VAL A 197 17.61 -43.61 -5.75
CA VAL A 197 17.14 -44.59 -4.76
C VAL A 197 15.88 -44.16 -4.02
N GLY A 198 15.57 -42.85 -4.04
CA GLY A 198 14.41 -42.29 -3.37
C GLY A 198 13.98 -40.95 -3.93
N VAL A 199 12.71 -40.62 -3.71
CA VAL A 199 12.10 -39.34 -4.07
C VAL A 199 11.41 -38.73 -2.86
N VAL A 200 11.82 -37.53 -2.46
CA VAL A 200 11.15 -36.76 -1.39
C VAL A 200 10.08 -35.83 -1.95
N ALA A 201 9.03 -35.57 -1.18
CA ALA A 201 7.92 -34.72 -1.59
C ALA A 201 8.37 -33.31 -1.95
N HIS A 202 9.10 -32.67 -1.02
CA HIS A 202 9.55 -31.30 -1.19
C HIS A 202 10.86 -31.06 -0.44
N LEU A 203 11.75 -30.30 -1.06
CA LEU A 203 12.96 -29.77 -0.44
C LEU A 203 13.34 -28.50 -1.20
N ALA A 204 13.12 -27.34 -0.58
CA ALA A 204 13.47 -26.05 -1.16
C ALA A 204 14.99 -25.89 -1.25
N THR A 205 15.46 -25.04 -2.16
CA THR A 205 16.88 -24.76 -2.32
C THR A 205 17.36 -23.75 -1.27
N PRO A 206 18.69 -23.62 -1.04
CA PRO A 206 19.21 -22.58 -0.17
C PRO A 206 18.96 -21.18 -0.75
N THR A 207 19.11 -21.03 -2.07
CA THR A 207 18.95 -19.76 -2.80
C THR A 207 18.22 -19.99 -4.12
N ASP A 208 17.58 -18.95 -4.64
CA ASP A 208 16.98 -18.92 -5.99
C ASP A 208 18.05 -18.75 -7.08
N TYR A 209 19.03 -19.65 -7.16
CA TYR A 209 20.07 -19.60 -8.18
C TYR A 209 19.49 -20.00 -9.54
N ASN A 210 19.78 -19.22 -10.60
CA ASN A 210 19.22 -19.42 -11.96
C ASN A 210 17.68 -19.57 -11.99
N ASP A 211 16.98 -18.73 -11.22
CA ASP A 211 15.51 -18.75 -11.06
C ASP A 211 14.94 -20.12 -10.64
N ASN A 212 15.78 -20.93 -9.98
CA ASN A 212 15.42 -22.26 -9.59
C ASN A 212 15.37 -22.41 -8.07
N SER A 213 14.19 -22.19 -7.51
CA SER A 213 13.95 -22.24 -6.06
C SER A 213 13.56 -23.62 -5.54
N THR A 214 13.39 -24.61 -6.43
CA THR A 214 12.75 -25.88 -6.09
C THR A 214 13.48 -27.13 -6.51
N LEU A 215 14.59 -27.07 -7.25
CA LEU A 215 15.30 -28.30 -7.64
C LEU A 215 16.43 -28.64 -6.67
N SER A 216 16.19 -29.66 -5.85
CA SER A 216 17.14 -30.13 -4.85
C SER A 216 17.38 -31.63 -4.99
N MET A 217 18.62 -32.03 -4.79
CA MET A 217 19.02 -33.42 -4.61
C MET A 217 19.83 -33.60 -3.33
N ILE A 218 19.84 -34.81 -2.82
CA ILE A 218 20.49 -35.22 -1.58
C ILE A 218 21.48 -36.33 -1.91
N LEU A 219 22.71 -36.17 -1.45
CA LEU A 219 23.82 -37.10 -1.60
C LEU A 219 24.25 -37.60 -0.20
N PRO A 220 24.53 -38.90 -0.05
CA PRO A 220 24.99 -39.48 1.21
C PRO A 220 26.49 -39.24 1.41
N VAL A 221 26.87 -37.96 1.49
CA VAL A 221 28.26 -37.53 1.64
C VAL A 221 28.43 -36.89 3.02
N ARG A 222 29.25 -37.52 3.87
CA ARG A 222 29.54 -37.01 5.20
C ARG A 222 30.46 -35.79 5.09
N THR A 223 30.06 -34.74 5.79
CA THR A 223 30.85 -33.52 5.93
C THR A 223 31.37 -33.40 7.34
N ASP A 224 32.57 -32.87 7.51
CA ASP A 224 33.10 -32.55 8.83
C ASP A 224 32.37 -31.34 9.47
N PHE A 225 32.62 -31.12 10.75
CA PHE A 225 32.03 -30.07 11.57
C PHE A 225 32.29 -28.64 11.06
N THR A 226 33.30 -28.41 10.22
CA THR A 226 33.61 -27.10 9.64
C THR A 226 32.68 -26.75 8.47
N ARG A 227 32.00 -27.75 7.88
CA ARG A 227 31.17 -27.58 6.69
C ARG A 227 29.68 -27.73 7.00
N GLY A 228 29.04 -26.60 7.31
CA GLY A 228 27.59 -26.52 7.55
C GLY A 228 27.20 -26.77 9.02
N PRO A 229 25.91 -26.67 9.37
CA PRO A 229 25.45 -26.87 10.74
C PRO A 229 25.25 -28.34 11.14
N TYR A 230 25.17 -28.57 12.45
CA TYR A 230 24.48 -29.71 13.04
C TYR A 230 22.99 -29.38 13.16
N MET A 231 22.15 -30.33 12.77
CA MET A 231 20.70 -30.25 12.90
C MET A 231 20.24 -31.19 13.99
N LEU A 232 19.41 -30.69 14.90
CA LEU A 232 18.79 -31.48 15.94
C LEU A 232 17.28 -31.32 15.83
N ARG A 233 16.58 -32.45 15.86
CA ARG A 233 15.12 -32.50 15.90
C ARG A 233 14.65 -32.66 17.33
N THR A 234 13.76 -31.79 17.78
CA THR A 234 13.20 -31.76 19.13
C THR A 234 11.77 -31.21 19.13
N SER A 235 10.99 -31.55 20.15
CA SER A 235 9.66 -30.96 20.36
C SER A 235 9.74 -29.42 20.50
N PRO A 236 8.75 -28.66 20.00
CA PRO A 236 8.71 -27.19 20.08
C PRO A 236 8.97 -26.60 21.46
N GLU A 237 8.52 -27.28 22.51
CA GLU A 237 8.58 -26.84 23.91
C GLU A 237 9.99 -26.93 24.51
N ARG A 238 10.86 -27.80 23.98
CA ARG A 238 12.19 -28.09 24.53
C ARG A 238 13.34 -27.54 23.69
N ARG A 239 13.05 -26.68 22.70
CA ARG A 239 14.08 -26.14 21.79
C ARG A 239 15.20 -25.41 22.53
N ASP A 240 14.84 -24.57 23.50
CA ASP A 240 15.81 -23.76 24.25
C ASP A 240 16.68 -24.63 25.17
N GLU A 241 16.08 -25.65 25.77
CA GLU A 241 16.79 -26.65 26.58
C GLU A 241 17.78 -27.44 25.73
N VAL A 242 17.31 -27.99 24.61
CA VAL A 242 18.16 -28.75 23.67
C VAL A 242 19.25 -27.89 23.07
N LEU A 243 18.97 -26.63 22.73
CA LEU A 243 19.97 -25.71 22.20
C LEU A 243 21.08 -25.43 23.24
N LYS A 244 20.71 -25.18 24.51
CA LYS A 244 21.68 -25.02 25.61
C LYS A 244 22.49 -26.29 25.85
N GLY A 245 21.82 -27.45 25.88
CA GLY A 245 22.47 -28.76 26.02
C GLY A 245 23.43 -29.06 24.86
N ALA A 246 23.06 -28.72 23.63
CA ALA A 246 23.90 -28.91 22.46
C ALA A 246 25.17 -28.07 22.52
N LEU A 247 25.06 -26.82 22.99
CA LEU A 247 26.23 -25.96 23.18
C LEU A 247 27.15 -26.51 24.26
N ALA A 248 26.61 -26.91 25.42
CA ALA A 248 27.39 -27.49 26.50
C ALA A 248 28.09 -28.80 26.08
N ALA A 249 27.40 -29.67 25.33
CA ALA A 249 27.97 -30.91 24.82
C ALA A 249 29.10 -30.66 23.81
N LEU A 250 28.93 -29.69 22.89
CA LEU A 250 29.96 -29.35 21.91
C LEU A 250 31.18 -28.68 22.55
N GLU A 251 30.97 -27.83 23.56
CA GLU A 251 32.02 -27.19 24.34
C GLU A 251 32.79 -28.20 25.19
N HIS A 252 32.09 -29.19 25.78
CA HIS A 252 32.73 -30.27 26.52
C HIS A 252 33.60 -31.16 25.63
N ASN A 253 33.12 -31.52 24.44
CA ASN A 253 33.88 -32.32 23.48
C ASN A 253 35.13 -31.58 22.99
N ASP A 254 35.05 -30.26 22.80
CA ASP A 254 36.19 -29.47 22.33
C ASP A 254 36.03 -27.96 22.67
N PRO A 255 36.72 -27.47 23.71
CA PRO A 255 36.59 -26.10 24.17
C PRO A 255 37.23 -25.07 23.21
N ASN A 256 38.02 -25.51 22.22
CA ASN A 256 38.65 -24.62 21.25
C ASN A 256 37.76 -24.27 20.05
N ARG A 257 36.47 -24.63 20.11
CA ARG A 257 35.52 -24.38 19.03
C ARG A 257 34.81 -23.05 19.17
N LEU A 258 34.64 -22.39 18.04
CA LEU A 258 33.85 -21.19 17.93
C LEU A 258 32.44 -21.54 17.47
N VAL A 259 31.45 -21.29 18.33
CA VAL A 259 30.04 -21.35 17.96
C VAL A 259 29.72 -20.13 17.09
N ARG A 260 29.46 -20.36 15.80
CA ARG A 260 29.13 -19.31 14.83
C ARG A 260 27.65 -18.97 14.82
N GLU A 261 26.79 -19.97 14.92
CA GLU A 261 25.34 -19.81 14.83
C GLU A 261 24.68 -20.77 15.83
N LYS A 262 23.69 -20.27 16.58
CA LYS A 262 22.84 -21.05 17.50
C LYS A 262 21.42 -20.49 17.48
N LEU A 263 20.56 -21.08 16.65
CA LEU A 263 19.20 -20.59 16.49
C LEU A 263 18.27 -21.71 16.04
N THR A 264 16.97 -21.47 16.19
CA THR A 264 15.93 -22.32 15.61
C THR A 264 15.87 -22.16 14.09
N TYR A 265 15.35 -23.15 13.39
CA TYR A 265 15.14 -23.00 11.94
C TYR A 265 14.12 -21.89 11.61
N GLN A 266 13.13 -21.67 12.48
CA GLN A 266 12.15 -20.59 12.34
C GLN A 266 12.81 -19.20 12.36
N GLU A 267 13.74 -18.96 13.28
CA GLU A 267 14.51 -17.72 13.35
C GLU A 267 15.36 -17.52 12.10
N GLN A 268 16.02 -18.58 11.61
CA GLN A 268 16.80 -18.51 10.37
C GLN A 268 15.92 -18.10 9.19
N ARG A 269 14.75 -18.73 9.07
CA ARG A 269 13.79 -18.43 8.00
C ARG A 269 13.31 -16.98 8.10
N ALA A 270 13.02 -16.50 9.32
CA ALA A 270 12.63 -15.11 9.54
C ALA A 270 13.75 -14.13 9.15
N ASP A 271 15.00 -14.45 9.47
CA ASP A 271 16.17 -13.65 9.12
C ASP A 271 16.43 -13.63 7.61
N TYR A 272 16.25 -14.76 6.92
CA TYR A 272 16.39 -14.84 5.46
C TYR A 272 15.39 -13.93 4.75
N PHE A 273 14.12 -13.98 5.14
CA PHE A 273 13.04 -13.20 4.52
C PHE A 273 12.82 -11.82 5.13
N LYS A 274 13.71 -11.35 6.01
CA LYS A 274 13.57 -10.05 6.70
C LYS A 274 13.46 -8.89 5.71
N ASN A 275 14.32 -8.87 4.70
CA ASN A 275 14.33 -7.82 3.67
C ASN A 275 13.07 -7.85 2.81
N ASP A 276 12.61 -9.04 2.40
CA ASP A 276 11.37 -9.18 1.62
C ASP A 276 10.15 -8.71 2.43
N ARG A 277 10.07 -9.06 3.72
CA ARG A 277 8.99 -8.58 4.62
C ARG A 277 9.01 -7.07 4.81
N SER A 278 10.19 -6.48 5.01
CA SER A 278 10.34 -5.02 5.10
C SER A 278 9.93 -4.31 3.81
N MET A 279 10.31 -4.87 2.65
CA MET A 279 9.93 -4.32 1.36
C MET A 279 8.41 -4.39 1.13
N VAL A 280 7.77 -5.51 1.48
CA VAL A 280 6.30 -5.63 1.46
C VAL A 280 5.65 -4.57 2.36
N GLY A 281 6.14 -4.40 3.60
CA GLY A 281 5.62 -3.39 4.51
C GLY A 281 5.75 -1.96 3.97
N LEU A 282 6.89 -1.63 3.35
CA LEU A 282 7.12 -0.34 2.70
C LEU A 282 6.16 -0.11 1.53
N LEU A 283 6.04 -1.08 0.61
CA LEU A 283 5.15 -0.97 -0.56
C LEU A 283 3.69 -0.80 -0.15
N VAL A 284 3.23 -1.57 0.85
CA VAL A 284 1.87 -1.46 1.38
C VAL A 284 1.65 -0.07 1.99
N THR A 285 2.60 0.43 2.77
CA THR A 285 2.50 1.77 3.40
C THR A 285 2.41 2.87 2.36
N VAL A 286 3.26 2.83 1.33
CA VAL A 286 3.25 3.80 0.22
C VAL A 286 1.93 3.71 -0.56
N CYS A 287 1.42 2.51 -0.83
CA CYS A 287 0.13 2.34 -1.50
C CYS A 287 -1.02 2.94 -0.70
N ILE A 288 -1.05 2.71 0.62
CA ILE A 288 -2.07 3.31 1.49
C ILE A 288 -1.97 4.83 1.46
N ALA A 289 -0.76 5.40 1.58
CA ALA A 289 -0.55 6.84 1.51
C ALA A 289 -1.04 7.43 0.17
N LEU A 290 -0.71 6.79 -0.96
CA LEU A 290 -1.18 7.19 -2.28
C LEU A 290 -2.71 7.15 -2.37
N LEU A 291 -3.35 6.07 -1.93
CA LEU A 291 -4.81 5.95 -1.93
C LEU A 291 -5.48 7.03 -1.07
N VAL A 292 -4.88 7.40 0.07
CA VAL A 292 -5.37 8.51 0.90
C VAL A 292 -5.26 9.84 0.16
N VAL A 293 -4.13 10.11 -0.50
CA VAL A 293 -3.96 11.32 -1.31
C VAL A 293 -5.00 11.39 -2.42
N THR A 294 -5.22 10.29 -3.14
CA THR A 294 -6.25 10.20 -4.19
C THR A 294 -7.65 10.43 -3.65
N ALA A 295 -7.97 9.86 -2.48
CA ALA A 295 -9.25 10.08 -1.83
C ALA A 295 -9.45 11.55 -1.45
N LEU A 296 -8.41 12.22 -0.93
CA LEU A 296 -8.45 13.65 -0.61
C LEU A 296 -8.61 14.50 -1.88
N GLY A 297 -7.93 14.16 -2.97
CA GLY A 297 -8.10 14.82 -4.28
C GLY A 297 -9.54 14.74 -4.78
N ILE A 298 -10.14 13.55 -4.72
CA ILE A 298 -11.54 13.31 -5.07
C ILE A 298 -12.50 14.10 -4.17
N VAL A 299 -12.30 14.07 -2.84
CA VAL A 299 -13.11 14.82 -1.88
C VAL A 299 -13.02 16.32 -2.14
N GLY A 300 -11.83 16.83 -2.40
CA GLY A 300 -11.56 18.24 -2.68
C GLY A 300 -12.30 18.73 -3.91
N LEU A 301 -12.18 18.02 -5.04
CA LEU A 301 -12.89 18.40 -6.25
C LEU A 301 -14.40 18.27 -6.12
N ALA A 302 -14.88 17.17 -5.52
CA ALA A 302 -16.31 16.99 -5.31
C ALA A 302 -16.88 18.13 -4.45
N SER A 303 -16.17 18.54 -3.39
CA SER A 303 -16.57 19.65 -2.53
C SER A 303 -16.61 20.99 -3.29
N PHE A 304 -15.59 21.24 -4.13
CA PHE A 304 -15.53 22.44 -4.97
C PHE A 304 -16.71 22.51 -5.96
N TRP A 305 -17.06 21.39 -6.60
CA TRP A 305 -18.21 21.34 -7.53
C TRP A 305 -19.55 21.51 -6.84
N VAL A 306 -19.69 20.98 -5.63
CA VAL A 306 -20.90 21.19 -4.82
C VAL A 306 -21.08 22.68 -4.49
N GLN A 307 -20.00 23.38 -4.13
CA GLN A 307 -20.04 24.82 -3.87
C GLN A 307 -20.40 25.62 -5.13
N GLN A 308 -19.75 25.32 -6.27
CA GLN A 308 -19.95 26.05 -7.51
C GLN A 308 -21.35 25.82 -8.13
N ARG A 309 -21.95 24.66 -7.88
CA ARG A 309 -23.30 24.30 -8.39
C ARG A 309 -24.41 24.42 -7.34
N SER A 310 -24.12 24.96 -6.15
CA SER A 310 -25.06 25.10 -5.03
C SER A 310 -26.39 25.76 -5.43
N LYS A 311 -26.36 26.85 -6.21
CA LYS A 311 -27.57 27.53 -6.72
C LYS A 311 -28.40 26.62 -7.63
N GLN A 312 -27.77 25.90 -8.55
CA GLN A 312 -28.45 24.95 -9.45
C GLN A 312 -29.05 23.76 -8.69
N ILE A 313 -28.33 23.25 -7.68
CA ILE A 313 -28.80 22.20 -6.77
C ILE A 313 -30.04 22.69 -6.02
N GLY A 314 -30.00 23.92 -5.48
CA GLY A 314 -31.14 24.57 -4.82
C GLY A 314 -32.36 24.68 -5.75
N ILE A 315 -32.17 25.10 -7.00
CA ILE A 315 -33.25 25.20 -7.99
C ILE A 315 -33.86 23.82 -8.27
N ARG A 316 -33.03 22.79 -8.50
CA ARG A 316 -33.53 21.41 -8.69
C ARG A 316 -34.28 20.90 -7.46
N ARG A 317 -33.81 21.22 -6.26
CA ARG A 317 -34.49 20.88 -4.99
C ARG A 317 -35.84 21.59 -4.87
N ALA A 318 -35.93 22.85 -5.30
CA ALA A 318 -37.19 23.61 -5.32
C ALA A 318 -38.18 23.06 -6.35
N LEU A 319 -37.69 22.51 -7.47
CA LEU A 319 -38.49 21.83 -8.49
C LEU A 319 -38.89 20.38 -8.11
N GLY A 320 -38.62 19.94 -6.88
CA GLY A 320 -39.04 18.63 -6.38
C GLY A 320 -38.00 17.51 -6.44
N ALA A 321 -36.74 17.78 -6.79
CA ALA A 321 -35.70 16.74 -6.77
C ALA A 321 -35.45 16.22 -5.35
N THR A 322 -35.49 14.90 -5.20
CA THR A 322 -35.22 14.22 -3.93
C THR A 322 -33.73 14.27 -3.55
N ARG A 323 -33.41 14.17 -2.26
CA ARG A 323 -32.02 14.11 -1.77
C ARG A 323 -31.25 12.93 -2.39
N GLY A 324 -31.92 11.79 -2.57
CA GLY A 324 -31.35 10.58 -3.18
C GLY A 324 -31.01 10.77 -4.66
N GLN A 325 -31.81 11.51 -5.43
CA GLN A 325 -31.51 11.83 -6.83
C GLN A 325 -30.25 12.69 -6.96
N ILE A 326 -30.03 13.64 -6.03
CA ILE A 326 -28.83 14.48 -6.03
C ILE A 326 -27.59 13.69 -5.61
N LEU A 327 -27.72 12.84 -4.58
CA LEU A 327 -26.65 11.94 -4.15
C LEU A 327 -26.20 11.02 -5.30
N ARG A 328 -27.16 10.35 -5.96
CA ARG A 328 -26.89 9.47 -7.11
C ARG A 328 -26.26 10.21 -8.28
N TYR A 329 -26.67 11.46 -8.53
CA TYR A 329 -26.07 12.29 -9.58
C TYR A 329 -24.56 12.46 -9.38
N PHE A 330 -24.13 12.89 -8.18
CA PHE A 330 -22.70 13.09 -7.88
C PHE A 330 -21.93 11.77 -7.80
N GLN A 331 -22.52 10.70 -7.26
CA GLN A 331 -21.91 9.38 -7.26
C GLN A 331 -21.69 8.83 -8.67
N THR A 332 -22.65 9.04 -9.58
CA THR A 332 -22.54 8.61 -10.99
C THR A 332 -21.53 9.46 -11.75
N GLU A 333 -21.49 10.78 -11.50
CA GLU A 333 -20.47 11.68 -12.07
C GLU A 333 -19.06 11.24 -11.67
N ASN A 334 -18.83 10.93 -10.40
CA ASN A 334 -17.55 10.39 -9.94
C ASN A 334 -17.27 8.98 -10.49
N PHE A 335 -18.27 8.10 -10.54
CA PHE A 335 -18.11 6.76 -11.07
C PHE A 335 -17.62 6.77 -12.53
N LEU A 336 -18.14 7.68 -13.36
CA LEU A 336 -17.71 7.84 -14.75
C LEU A 336 -16.27 8.33 -14.84
N LEU A 337 -15.88 9.32 -14.03
CA LEU A 337 -14.50 9.83 -13.99
C LEU A 337 -13.52 8.76 -13.50
N ALA A 338 -13.87 8.06 -12.42
CA ALA A 338 -13.08 6.98 -11.86
C ALA A 338 -12.92 5.84 -12.87
N THR A 339 -13.99 5.47 -13.59
CA THR A 339 -13.92 4.43 -14.62
C THR A 339 -12.99 4.82 -15.76
N LEU A 340 -13.04 6.06 -16.23
CA LEU A 340 -12.13 6.53 -17.26
C LEU A 340 -10.67 6.53 -16.78
N GLY A 341 -10.43 7.00 -15.55
CA GLY A 341 -9.10 6.96 -14.93
C GLY A 341 -8.57 5.55 -14.75
N ILE A 342 -9.40 4.62 -14.26
CA ILE A 342 -9.05 3.22 -14.07
C ILE A 342 -8.73 2.55 -15.41
N VAL A 343 -9.52 2.76 -16.46
CA VAL A 343 -9.25 2.21 -17.79
C VAL A 343 -7.90 2.70 -18.31
N LEU A 344 -7.62 4.00 -18.23
CA LEU A 344 -6.33 4.57 -18.63
C LEU A 344 -5.18 4.06 -17.77
N GLY A 345 -5.40 3.94 -16.46
CA GLY A 345 -4.43 3.42 -15.51
C GLY A 345 -4.09 1.95 -15.73
N MET A 346 -5.07 1.12 -16.08
CA MET A 346 -4.86 -0.29 -16.45
C MET A 346 -4.06 -0.41 -17.75
N LEU A 347 -4.38 0.41 -18.76
CA LEU A 347 -3.61 0.45 -20.01
C LEU A 347 -2.15 0.86 -19.74
N ALA A 348 -1.94 1.89 -18.91
CA ALA A 348 -0.61 2.32 -18.49
C ALA A 348 0.13 1.23 -17.68
N ALA A 349 -0.56 0.56 -16.75
CA ALA A 349 -0.01 -0.52 -15.94
C ALA A 349 0.47 -1.68 -16.84
N TYR A 350 -0.36 -2.06 -17.82
CA TYR A 350 -0.04 -3.11 -18.78
C TYR A 350 1.14 -2.71 -19.68
N ALA A 351 1.16 -1.47 -20.18
CA ALA A 351 2.26 -0.97 -21.00
C ALA A 351 3.60 -0.95 -20.24
N ILE A 352 3.59 -0.50 -18.97
CA ILE A 352 4.76 -0.52 -18.09
C ILE A 352 5.21 -1.97 -17.84
N ASN A 353 4.28 -2.87 -17.53
CA ASN A 353 4.62 -4.27 -17.30
C ASN A 353 5.23 -4.93 -18.54
N LEU A 354 4.70 -4.66 -19.73
CA LEU A 354 5.24 -5.17 -20.99
C LEU A 354 6.65 -4.61 -21.28
N ALA A 355 6.88 -3.33 -20.99
CA ALA A 355 8.20 -2.72 -21.12
C ALA A 355 9.21 -3.35 -20.15
N LEU A 356 8.82 -3.62 -18.90
CA LEU A 356 9.67 -4.32 -17.94
C LEU A 356 9.90 -5.78 -18.33
N MET A 357 8.91 -6.47 -18.87
CA MET A 357 9.05 -7.86 -19.34
C MET A 357 10.13 -7.97 -20.42
N ASN A 358 10.12 -7.07 -21.40
CA ASN A 358 11.12 -7.09 -22.48
C ASN A 358 12.54 -6.79 -21.99
N MET A 359 12.68 -6.09 -20.85
CA MET A 359 13.98 -5.70 -20.32
C MET A 359 14.51 -6.69 -19.25
N TYR A 360 13.63 -7.39 -18.54
CA TYR A 360 13.98 -8.14 -17.32
C TYR A 360 13.40 -9.56 -17.23
N GLU A 361 12.78 -10.10 -18.29
CA GLU A 361 12.25 -11.49 -18.35
C GLU A 361 11.30 -11.88 -17.20
N LEU A 362 10.60 -10.92 -16.59
CA LEU A 362 9.71 -11.21 -15.45
C LEU A 362 8.45 -12.01 -15.86
N PRO A 363 7.90 -12.82 -14.92
CA PRO A 363 6.61 -13.49 -15.10
C PRO A 363 5.49 -12.49 -15.44
N ARG A 364 4.61 -12.89 -16.36
CA ARG A 364 3.45 -12.08 -16.78
C ARG A 364 2.55 -11.79 -15.60
N MET A 365 2.16 -10.52 -15.46
CA MET A 365 1.08 -10.09 -14.57
C MET A 365 -0.19 -10.92 -14.80
N PRO A 366 -0.69 -11.66 -13.80
CA PRO A 366 -1.98 -12.30 -13.90
C PRO A 366 -3.07 -11.25 -14.10
N LEU A 367 -3.89 -11.43 -15.14
CA LEU A 367 -4.96 -10.50 -15.50
C LEU A 367 -5.99 -10.29 -14.38
N LEU A 368 -6.00 -11.19 -13.38
CA LEU A 368 -6.87 -11.16 -12.20
C LEU A 368 -6.57 -10.00 -11.23
N TYR A 369 -5.37 -9.41 -11.24
CA TYR A 369 -5.06 -8.28 -10.37
C TYR A 369 -5.67 -6.95 -10.85
N LEU A 370 -5.90 -6.81 -12.15
CA LEU A 370 -6.53 -5.64 -12.76
C LEU A 370 -7.97 -5.41 -12.27
N PRO A 371 -8.89 -6.40 -12.27
CA PRO A 371 -10.24 -6.20 -11.76
C PRO A 371 -10.26 -5.95 -10.25
N LEU A 372 -9.32 -6.52 -9.48
CA LEU A 372 -9.24 -6.27 -8.03
C LEU A 372 -8.82 -4.82 -7.74
N GLY A 373 -7.80 -4.32 -8.43
CA GLY A 373 -7.37 -2.91 -8.33
C GLY A 373 -8.46 -1.94 -8.77
N ALA A 374 -9.16 -2.27 -9.86
CA ALA A 374 -10.31 -1.50 -10.35
C ALA A 374 -11.45 -1.44 -9.30
N ALA A 375 -11.81 -2.58 -8.71
CA ALA A 375 -12.84 -2.66 -7.68
C ALA A 375 -12.46 -1.85 -6.43
N LEU A 376 -11.20 -1.92 -5.99
CA LEU A 376 -10.69 -1.15 -4.86
C LEU A 376 -10.80 0.37 -5.11
N LEU A 377 -10.40 0.82 -6.30
CA LEU A 377 -10.47 2.25 -6.65
C LEU A 377 -11.90 2.75 -6.86
N TRP A 378 -12.80 1.91 -7.40
CA TRP A 378 -14.22 2.25 -7.43
C TRP A 378 -14.79 2.40 -6.03
N LEU A 379 -14.49 1.47 -5.11
CA LEU A 379 -14.93 1.55 -3.73
C LEU A 379 -14.38 2.82 -3.06
N LEU A 380 -13.08 3.08 -3.20
CA LEU A 380 -12.42 4.28 -2.66
C LEU A 380 -13.08 5.55 -3.18
N GLY A 381 -13.30 5.65 -4.50
CA GLY A 381 -13.93 6.81 -5.11
C GLY A 381 -15.37 7.04 -4.63
N GLN A 382 -16.16 5.96 -4.48
CA GLN A 382 -17.52 6.07 -3.95
C GLN A 382 -17.54 6.51 -2.49
N ILE A 383 -16.64 5.96 -1.65
CA ILE A 383 -16.50 6.36 -0.25
C ILE A 383 -16.07 7.83 -0.14
N ALA A 384 -15.08 8.24 -0.93
CA ALA A 384 -14.57 9.62 -0.97
C ALA A 384 -15.67 10.63 -1.33
N VAL A 385 -16.48 10.34 -2.36
CA VAL A 385 -17.54 11.27 -2.81
C VAL A 385 -18.78 11.25 -1.92
N PHE A 386 -19.00 10.22 -1.12
CA PHE A 386 -20.19 10.10 -0.29
C PHE A 386 -20.38 11.30 0.66
N GLY A 387 -19.31 11.77 1.30
CA GLY A 387 -19.34 12.93 2.20
C GLY A 387 -19.77 14.23 1.51
N PRO A 388 -19.04 14.70 0.48
CA PRO A 388 -19.42 15.88 -0.31
C PRO A 388 -20.81 15.76 -0.95
N ALA A 389 -21.17 14.60 -1.50
CA ALA A 389 -22.45 14.39 -2.14
C ALA A 389 -23.63 14.44 -1.14
N ARG A 390 -23.44 13.96 0.10
CA ARG A 390 -24.42 14.15 1.18
C ARG A 390 -24.59 15.62 1.54
N ARG A 391 -23.49 16.38 1.63
CA ARG A 391 -23.56 17.85 1.85
C ARG A 391 -24.33 18.54 0.71
N ALA A 392 -24.10 18.13 -0.54
CA ALA A 392 -24.82 18.63 -1.71
C ALA A 392 -26.34 18.35 -1.63
N ALA A 393 -26.71 17.12 -1.28
CA ALA A 393 -28.10 16.72 -1.14
C ALA A 393 -28.82 17.44 0.02
N ALA A 394 -28.08 17.93 1.01
CA ALA A 394 -28.60 18.69 2.14
C ALA A 394 -28.83 20.18 1.85
N VAL A 395 -28.42 20.70 0.68
CA VAL A 395 -28.63 22.10 0.30
C VAL A 395 -30.14 22.44 0.34
N PRO A 396 -30.56 23.43 1.15
CA PRO A 396 -31.96 23.82 1.24
C PRO A 396 -32.49 24.43 -0.07
N PRO A 397 -33.76 24.17 -0.44
CA PRO A 397 -34.41 24.83 -1.57
C PRO A 397 -34.38 26.36 -1.45
N ALA A 398 -34.42 26.88 -0.21
CA ALA A 398 -34.36 28.30 0.09
C ALA A 398 -33.05 28.97 -0.39
N VAL A 399 -31.98 28.23 -0.65
CA VAL A 399 -30.75 28.79 -1.26
C VAL A 399 -30.99 29.23 -2.71
N ALA A 400 -31.98 28.63 -3.40
CA ALA A 400 -32.40 29.10 -4.72
C ALA A 400 -33.04 30.49 -4.67
N THR A 401 -33.71 30.82 -3.56
CA THR A 401 -34.45 32.08 -3.37
C THR A 401 -33.67 33.12 -2.56
N ARG A 402 -32.67 32.72 -1.76
CA ARG A 402 -31.78 33.60 -0.98
C ARG A 402 -30.55 34.12 -1.73
N GLY A 403 -30.51 33.98 -3.05
CA GLY A 403 -29.54 34.73 -3.87
C GLY A 403 -29.90 36.21 -3.86
N ALA A 404 -29.26 36.96 -2.96
CA ALA A 404 -29.45 38.37 -2.61
C ALA A 404 -30.58 38.63 -1.59
N SER A 405 -30.24 38.56 -0.30
CA SER A 405 -30.87 39.42 0.70
C SER A 405 -30.56 40.87 0.35
N ALA A 406 -31.36 41.46 -0.55
CA ALA A 406 -31.32 42.87 -0.85
C ALA A 406 -31.77 43.63 0.39
N GLN A 407 -30.83 44.02 1.26
CA GLN A 407 -31.13 44.95 2.33
C GLN A 407 -31.37 46.31 1.68
N THR A 408 -32.57 46.85 1.89
CA THR A 408 -32.94 48.19 1.44
C THR A 408 -33.18 49.02 2.69
N LEU A 409 -32.47 50.13 2.80
CA LEU A 409 -32.67 51.12 3.85
C LEU A 409 -33.25 52.36 3.20
N GLU A 410 -34.45 52.77 3.63
CA GLU A 410 -35.08 54.01 3.19
C GLU A 410 -35.26 54.91 4.40
N TRP A 411 -34.77 56.15 4.29
CA TRP A 411 -34.90 57.18 5.29
C TRP A 411 -35.55 58.43 4.67
N ARG A 412 -36.46 59.04 5.41
CA ARG A 412 -37.17 60.26 5.02
C ARG A 412 -37.39 61.16 6.23
N GLN A 413 -37.00 62.43 6.10
CA GLN A 413 -37.32 63.47 7.08
C GLN A 413 -37.50 64.80 6.36
N ASP A 414 -38.61 65.48 6.63
CA ASP A 414 -39.05 66.68 5.92
C ASP A 414 -39.07 66.45 4.39
N ASP A 415 -38.33 67.27 3.63
CA ASP A 415 -38.16 67.16 2.17
C ASP A 415 -36.94 66.31 1.73
N ALA A 416 -36.17 65.73 2.67
CA ALA A 416 -35.00 64.94 2.35
C ALA A 416 -35.27 63.42 2.34
N ARG A 417 -34.69 62.73 1.36
CA ARG A 417 -34.82 61.29 1.15
C ARG A 417 -33.47 60.65 0.85
N LEU A 418 -33.18 59.55 1.52
CA LEU A 418 -32.02 58.69 1.25
C LEU A 418 -32.48 57.24 1.18
N ALA A 419 -32.23 56.58 0.04
CA ALA A 419 -32.47 55.15 -0.14
C ALA A 419 -31.17 54.45 -0.52
N LEU A 420 -30.79 53.44 0.25
CA LEU A 420 -29.61 52.62 0.02
C LEU A 420 -30.02 51.17 -0.20
N ARG A 421 -29.37 50.50 -1.14
CA ARG A 421 -29.59 49.08 -1.44
C ARG A 421 -28.27 48.32 -1.43
N SER A 422 -28.16 47.28 -0.62
CA SER A 422 -27.04 46.33 -0.66
C SER A 422 -27.39 45.14 -1.53
N THR A 423 -26.66 44.94 -2.63
CA THR A 423 -26.80 43.75 -3.50
C THR A 423 -25.43 43.22 -3.88
N GLU A 424 -25.24 41.90 -3.80
CA GLU A 424 -23.99 41.22 -4.21
C GLU A 424 -22.70 41.80 -3.58
N GLY A 425 -22.77 42.26 -2.33
CA GLY A 425 -21.62 42.83 -1.61
C GLY A 425 -21.23 44.25 -2.04
N VAL A 426 -22.15 44.97 -2.67
CA VAL A 426 -22.01 46.40 -3.04
C VAL A 426 -23.19 47.18 -2.48
N VAL A 427 -22.92 48.33 -1.86
CA VAL A 427 -23.95 49.28 -1.43
C VAL A 427 -24.15 50.33 -2.53
N ARG A 428 -25.38 50.45 -3.03
CA ARG A 428 -25.80 51.44 -4.02
C ARG A 428 -26.71 52.48 -3.40
N VAL A 429 -26.58 53.71 -3.86
CA VAL A 429 -27.51 54.79 -3.57
C VAL A 429 -28.63 54.73 -4.60
N ASP A 430 -29.84 54.38 -4.17
CA ASP A 430 -31.03 54.34 -5.03
C ASP A 430 -31.66 55.74 -5.16
N VAL A 431 -31.66 56.52 -4.08
CA VAL A 431 -32.18 57.90 -4.05
C VAL A 431 -31.38 58.72 -3.05
N ALA A 432 -31.00 59.95 -3.44
CA ALA A 432 -30.43 60.95 -2.53
C ALA A 432 -30.93 62.34 -2.94
N SER A 433 -31.83 62.94 -2.16
CA SER A 433 -32.41 64.26 -2.47
C SER A 433 -32.59 65.09 -1.20
N PRO A 434 -32.20 66.38 -1.17
CA PRO A 434 -31.33 67.04 -2.15
C PRO A 434 -29.89 66.48 -2.09
N GLU A 435 -29.23 66.30 -3.24
CA GLU A 435 -27.87 65.71 -3.33
C GLU A 435 -26.86 66.43 -2.43
N ALA A 436 -26.99 67.76 -2.30
CA ALA A 436 -26.14 68.60 -1.47
C ALA A 436 -26.16 68.22 0.02
N ARG A 437 -27.24 67.58 0.51
CA ARG A 437 -27.37 67.14 1.91
C ARG A 437 -26.64 65.83 2.20
N PHE A 438 -26.38 64.99 1.20
CA PHE A 438 -25.76 63.68 1.43
C PHE A 438 -24.39 63.54 0.75
N GLY A 439 -24.03 64.43 -0.18
CA GLY A 439 -22.81 64.36 -0.98
C GLY A 439 -22.81 63.25 -2.04
N VAL A 440 -23.82 62.37 -2.02
CA VAL A 440 -23.97 61.24 -2.94
C VAL A 440 -25.10 61.49 -3.93
N ARG A 441 -25.00 60.86 -5.09
CA ARG A 441 -26.00 60.88 -6.15
C ARG A 441 -26.67 59.53 -6.30
N SER A 442 -27.90 59.54 -6.80
CA SER A 442 -28.56 58.31 -7.26
C SER A 442 -27.67 57.60 -8.29
N GLY A 443 -27.39 56.31 -8.06
CA GLY A 443 -26.51 55.49 -8.87
C GLY A 443 -25.08 55.31 -8.33
N ASP A 444 -24.68 56.08 -7.31
CA ASP A 444 -23.36 55.95 -6.70
C ASP A 444 -23.18 54.58 -6.02
N ARG A 445 -22.01 53.97 -6.20
CA ARG A 445 -21.60 52.74 -5.49
C ARG A 445 -20.63 53.09 -4.39
N ILE A 446 -20.99 52.85 -3.14
CA ILE A 446 -20.12 53.10 -1.98
C ILE A 446 -19.19 51.90 -1.82
N LEU A 447 -17.89 52.15 -1.75
CA LEU A 447 -16.85 51.11 -1.68
C LEU A 447 -16.11 51.13 -0.34
N ARG A 448 -15.81 52.32 0.18
CA ARG A 448 -15.16 52.50 1.49
C ARG A 448 -15.68 53.75 2.19
N VAL A 449 -15.56 53.74 3.51
CA VAL A 449 -15.76 54.87 4.41
C VAL A 449 -14.42 55.08 5.10
N ASP A 450 -13.74 56.18 4.79
CA ASP A 450 -12.31 56.38 5.08
C ASP A 450 -11.50 55.14 4.67
N ASP A 451 -10.91 54.43 5.64
CA ASP A 451 -10.14 53.22 5.41
C ASP A 451 -10.95 51.91 5.52
N SER A 452 -12.21 51.97 5.93
CA SER A 452 -13.05 50.78 6.15
C SER A 452 -13.77 50.34 4.87
N PRO A 453 -13.61 49.09 4.41
CA PRO A 453 -14.35 48.59 3.26
C PRO A 453 -15.83 48.37 3.57
N VAL A 454 -16.71 48.78 2.66
CA VAL A 454 -18.17 48.67 2.80
C VAL A 454 -18.72 47.70 1.76
N ARG A 455 -19.30 46.59 2.24
CA ARG A 455 -20.00 45.60 1.40
C ARG A 455 -21.49 45.47 1.76
N GLN A 456 -21.87 45.89 2.96
CA GLN A 456 -23.23 45.84 3.49
C GLN A 456 -23.61 47.19 4.10
N ILE A 457 -24.92 47.49 4.17
CA ILE A 457 -25.42 48.75 4.76
C ILE A 457 -25.07 48.83 6.25
N GLU A 458 -25.04 47.70 6.96
CA GLU A 458 -24.62 47.62 8.37
C GLU A 458 -23.18 48.12 8.57
N GLN A 459 -22.25 47.70 7.72
CA GLN A 459 -20.85 48.15 7.77
C GLN A 459 -20.71 49.65 7.49
N LEU A 460 -21.56 50.19 6.61
CA LEU A 460 -21.64 51.64 6.36
C LEU A 460 -22.19 52.38 7.59
N ALA A 461 -23.24 51.85 8.22
CA ALA A 461 -23.82 52.38 9.45
C ALA A 461 -22.81 52.40 10.60
N ASP A 462 -22.13 51.27 10.85
CA ASP A 462 -21.15 51.14 11.91
C ASP A 462 -19.98 52.10 11.71
N ALA A 463 -19.44 52.20 10.49
CA ALA A 463 -18.32 53.09 10.18
C ALA A 463 -18.68 54.57 10.38
N VAL A 464 -19.88 54.99 9.99
CA VAL A 464 -20.35 56.37 10.16
C VAL A 464 -20.73 56.67 11.61
N GLN A 465 -21.27 55.69 12.36
CA GLN A 465 -21.58 55.86 13.78
C GLN A 465 -20.32 55.92 14.65
N ALA A 466 -19.28 55.14 14.31
CA ALA A 466 -18.01 55.11 15.03
C ALA A 466 -17.09 56.32 14.76
N ALA A 467 -17.35 57.09 13.70
CA ALA A 467 -16.54 58.25 13.35
C ALA A 467 -16.60 59.34 14.45
N SER A 468 -15.45 59.78 14.94
CA SER A 468 -15.31 60.84 15.94
C SER A 468 -15.21 62.25 15.32
N THR A 469 -15.00 62.33 14.00
CA THR A 469 -14.88 63.58 13.24
C THR A 469 -16.23 64.08 12.72
N ALA A 470 -16.32 65.39 12.44
CA ALA A 470 -17.53 65.98 11.84
C ALA A 470 -17.76 65.57 10.37
N THR A 471 -16.67 65.17 9.69
CA THR A 471 -16.64 64.80 8.27
C THR A 471 -15.95 63.46 8.10
N VAL A 472 -16.49 62.61 7.23
CA VAL A 472 -15.96 61.31 6.82
C VAL A 472 -15.87 61.27 5.30
N TYR A 473 -14.93 60.54 4.73
CA TYR A 473 -14.74 60.46 3.29
C TYR A 473 -15.30 59.16 2.72
N LEU A 474 -16.29 59.26 1.84
CA LEU A 474 -16.79 58.11 1.09
C LEU A 474 -15.97 57.94 -0.18
N LEU A 475 -15.32 56.79 -0.33
CA LEU A 475 -14.81 56.36 -1.62
C LEU A 475 -15.96 55.70 -2.39
N LEU A 476 -16.41 56.36 -3.44
CA LEU A 476 -17.52 55.92 -4.26
C LEU A 476 -17.14 55.81 -5.73
N ARG A 477 -17.89 54.98 -6.47
CA ARG A 477 -17.78 54.86 -7.92
C ARG A 477 -19.01 55.46 -8.58
N ARG A 478 -18.79 56.53 -9.35
CA ARG A 478 -19.79 57.27 -10.13
C ARG A 478 -19.42 57.20 -11.60
N ASP A 479 -20.34 56.72 -12.45
CA ASP A 479 -20.14 56.62 -13.91
C ASP A 479 -18.79 55.99 -14.32
N GLY A 480 -18.37 54.96 -13.57
CA GLY A 480 -17.13 54.23 -13.81
C GLY A 480 -15.87 54.84 -13.18
N ARG A 481 -15.88 56.10 -12.73
CA ARG A 481 -14.76 56.80 -12.08
C ARG A 481 -14.83 56.67 -10.56
N MET A 482 -13.67 56.59 -9.91
CA MET A 482 -13.54 56.58 -8.45
C MET A 482 -13.45 58.03 -7.95
N LEU A 483 -14.30 58.38 -7.00
CA LEU A 483 -14.36 59.71 -6.39
C LEU A 483 -14.34 59.56 -4.87
N THR A 484 -13.61 60.45 -4.21
CA THR A 484 -13.63 60.58 -2.76
C THR A 484 -14.48 61.81 -2.43
N VAL A 485 -15.58 61.61 -1.72
CA VAL A 485 -16.52 62.69 -1.38
C VAL A 485 -16.59 62.87 0.13
N PRO A 486 -16.35 64.08 0.66
CA PRO A 486 -16.58 64.37 2.08
C PRO A 486 -18.09 64.38 2.37
N VAL A 487 -18.50 63.66 3.40
CA VAL A 487 -19.88 63.63 3.89
C VAL A 487 -19.95 64.07 5.34
N ASN A 488 -20.99 64.83 5.68
CA ASN A 488 -21.22 65.30 7.03
C ASN A 488 -21.86 64.20 7.87
N VAL A 489 -21.18 63.81 8.95
CA VAL A 489 -21.61 62.71 9.83
C VAL A 489 -22.94 63.02 10.53
N ALA A 490 -23.20 64.27 10.88
CA ALA A 490 -24.45 64.69 11.53
C ALA A 490 -25.68 64.53 10.62
N GLN A 491 -25.48 64.57 9.29
CA GLN A 491 -26.57 64.36 8.32
C GLN A 491 -26.82 62.87 8.03
N TRP A 492 -25.78 62.03 8.13
CA TRP A 492 -25.86 60.60 7.84
C TRP A 492 -26.23 59.72 9.04
N ARG A 493 -25.84 60.09 10.26
CA ARG A 493 -26.19 59.33 11.48
C ARG A 493 -27.70 59.09 11.67
N PRO A 494 -28.60 60.10 11.54
CA PRO A 494 -30.03 59.85 11.66
C PRO A 494 -30.58 59.03 10.49
N ALA A 495 -29.94 59.10 9.32
CA ALA A 495 -30.32 58.32 8.14
C ALA A 495 -29.98 56.83 8.27
N LEU A 496 -28.93 56.50 9.04
CA LEU A 496 -28.43 55.14 9.26
C LEU A 496 -28.81 54.58 10.64
N ALA A 497 -29.67 55.27 11.38
CA ALA A 497 -30.16 54.80 12.68
C ALA A 497 -31.23 53.70 12.51
N PRO A 498 -31.27 52.69 13.39
CA PRO A 498 -32.33 51.69 13.36
C PRO A 498 -33.70 52.35 13.63
N PRO A 499 -34.79 51.87 13.00
CA PRO A 499 -36.13 52.41 13.22
C PRO A 499 -36.52 52.27 14.71
N PRO A 500 -37.29 53.22 15.26
CA PRO A 500 -37.74 53.16 16.65
C PRO A 500 -38.55 51.87 16.89
N PRO A 501 -38.42 51.23 18.07
CA PRO A 501 -39.16 50.02 18.38
C PRO A 501 -40.67 50.30 18.32
N PRO A 502 -41.49 49.33 17.85
CA PRO A 502 -42.94 49.50 17.81
C PRO A 502 -43.50 49.79 19.22
N PRO A 503 -44.58 50.57 19.34
CA PRO A 503 -45.19 50.86 20.63
C PRO A 503 -45.59 49.56 21.33
N ALA A 504 -45.34 49.49 22.64
CA ALA A 504 -45.67 48.33 23.45
C ALA A 504 -47.17 47.99 23.33
N PRO A 505 -47.55 46.70 23.20
CA PRO A 505 -48.95 46.31 23.12
C PRO A 505 -49.71 46.74 24.39
N PRO A 506 -50.99 47.15 24.28
CA PRO A 506 -51.77 47.58 25.43
C PRO A 506 -51.90 46.46 26.46
N PRO A 507 -51.91 46.79 27.78
CA PRO A 507 -51.99 45.79 28.84
C PRO A 507 -53.29 44.99 28.73
N PRO A 508 -53.26 43.67 29.01
CA PRO A 508 -54.45 42.83 28.95
C PRO A 508 -55.51 43.29 29.96
N PRO A 509 -56.81 43.17 29.64
CA PRO A 509 -57.89 43.59 30.53
C PRO A 509 -57.89 42.78 31.84
N PRO A 510 -58.32 43.39 32.98
CA PRO A 510 -58.29 42.74 34.28
C PRO A 510 -59.17 41.49 34.28
N THR A 511 -58.60 40.37 34.71
CA THR A 511 -59.29 39.11 34.95
C THR A 511 -60.40 39.33 35.98
N ARG A 512 -61.67 39.17 35.58
CA ARG A 512 -62.79 39.05 36.52
C ARG A 512 -62.55 37.82 37.40
N ARG A 513 -62.63 38.02 38.71
CA ARG A 513 -62.59 36.98 39.74
C ARG A 513 -63.74 36.00 39.60
#